data_AF-A0A8T0Q0X5-F1
#
_entry.id   AF-A0A8T0Q0X5-F1
#
_cell.length_a   1.000
_cell.length_b   1.000
_cell.length_c   1.000
_cell.angle_alpha   90.00
_cell.angle_beta   90.00
_cell.angle_gamma   90.00
#
_symmetry.space_group_name_H-M   'P 1'
#
loop_
_entity.id
_entity.type
_entity.pdbx_description
1 polymer ?
#
loop_
_entity_poly.entity_id
_entity_poly.type
_entity_poly.pdbx_seq_one_letter_code
_entity_poly.pdbx_strand_id
1 'polypeptide(L)'
;MAGRLRSRGGGDGRLWEVNLRDTGVRLVQASVEATMAAFLGARGADRERKEAALALWTDVDAHEPDICAPFFVQLTRFQDGGYAVGASCSLLLADPLSLVGFLKSWARKHAELQAQGKLVANPVIQYTRYIRSADAGAAAKRVKSVPLDDTAAAEHTTTTVLFRAAAGGGGTPDHSALAAACVAKAVERLGARAPPRFTVVARDGSEGLNVLTCTADGDQKPYPAPRAAHWRDEPGLALEDLALEGRKPVHVSYSVVPCADEGLVVVMPAGGTELLISATVANCM
;
A
#
# COMPACT_ATOMS: atom_id res chain seq x y z
N MET A 1 -9.80 -0.67 9.02
CA MET A 1 -9.05 -1.90 8.68
C MET A 1 -9.90 -3.18 8.78
N ALA A 2 -10.68 -3.40 9.86
CA ALA A 2 -11.46 -4.65 10.04
C ALA A 2 -12.91 -4.61 9.50
N GLY A 3 -13.29 -3.55 8.78
CA GLY A 3 -14.60 -3.42 8.15
C GLY A 3 -14.67 -4.12 6.78
N ARG A 4 -15.74 -3.85 6.04
CA ARG A 4 -15.94 -4.32 4.67
C ARG A 4 -16.42 -3.18 3.79
N LEU A 5 -16.00 -3.18 2.52
CA LEU A 5 -16.47 -2.20 1.56
C LEU A 5 -17.91 -2.51 1.17
N ARG A 6 -18.71 -1.49 0.91
CA ARG A 6 -20.08 -1.64 0.45
C ARG A 6 -20.41 -0.52 -0.52
N SER A 7 -21.05 -0.86 -1.63
CA SER A 7 -21.66 0.13 -2.50
C SER A 7 -23.00 0.55 -1.91
N ARG A 8 -23.24 1.86 -1.78
CA ARG A 8 -24.51 2.40 -1.32
C ARG A 8 -25.50 2.33 -2.49
N GLY A 9 -26.28 1.26 -2.56
CA GLY A 9 -27.26 1.06 -3.64
C GLY A 9 -28.21 2.26 -3.80
N GLY A 10 -28.32 2.76 -5.04
CA GLY A 10 -29.14 3.91 -5.41
C GLY A 10 -28.58 4.67 -6.61
N GLY A 11 -29.03 4.34 -7.81
CA GLY A 11 -28.93 5.19 -9.00
C GLY A 11 -27.68 5.09 -9.88
N ASP A 12 -26.46 5.00 -9.33
CA ASP A 12 -25.24 5.01 -10.17
C ASP A 12 -24.05 4.13 -9.70
N GLY A 13 -24.11 3.54 -8.50
CA GLY A 13 -23.04 2.70 -7.96
C GLY A 13 -21.73 3.46 -7.63
N ARG A 14 -21.74 4.79 -7.58
CA ARG A 14 -20.54 5.61 -7.39
C ARG A 14 -20.21 5.92 -5.93
N LEU A 15 -21.12 5.66 -5.00
CA LEU A 15 -20.91 5.96 -3.58
C LEU A 15 -20.51 4.71 -2.80
N TRP A 16 -19.29 4.70 -2.28
CA TRP A 16 -18.72 3.60 -1.49
C TRP A 16 -18.66 3.97 -0.01
N GLU A 17 -18.97 3.01 0.86
CA GLU A 17 -18.84 3.15 2.31
C GLU A 17 -18.06 1.98 2.92
N VAL A 18 -17.48 2.22 4.10
CA VAL A 18 -16.86 1.17 4.92
C VAL A 18 -17.83 0.79 6.03
N ASN A 19 -18.34 -0.43 5.97
CA ASN A 19 -19.20 -1.01 6.99
C ASN A 19 -18.35 -1.55 8.16
N LEU A 20 -18.44 -0.90 9.32
CA LEU A 20 -17.63 -1.20 10.51
C LEU A 20 -18.27 -2.31 11.37
N ARG A 21 -18.22 -3.55 10.90
CA ARG A 21 -18.78 -4.73 11.61
C ARG A 21 -17.72 -5.62 12.26
N ASP A 22 -16.48 -5.14 12.37
CA ASP A 22 -15.36 -5.87 12.98
C ASP A 22 -15.21 -7.32 12.47
N THR A 23 -15.41 -7.52 11.16
CA THR A 23 -15.27 -8.82 10.47
C THR A 23 -13.81 -9.30 10.41
N GLY A 24 -12.90 -8.59 11.08
CA GLY A 24 -11.49 -8.93 11.19
C GLY A 24 -10.66 -8.49 9.98
N VAL A 25 -9.35 -8.61 10.18
CA VAL A 25 -8.31 -8.39 9.16
C VAL A 25 -7.83 -9.75 8.67
N ARG A 26 -7.56 -9.90 7.37
CA ARG A 26 -6.97 -11.12 6.85
C ARG A 26 -5.49 -11.16 7.23
N LEU A 27 -5.12 -12.12 8.08
CA LEU A 27 -3.74 -12.43 8.42
C LEU A 27 -3.31 -13.71 7.69
N VAL A 28 -2.23 -13.63 6.92
CA VAL A 28 -1.67 -14.74 6.15
C VAL A 28 -0.31 -15.11 6.72
N GLN A 29 -0.05 -16.40 6.88
CA GLN A 29 1.27 -16.92 7.25
C GLN A 29 1.86 -17.64 6.04
N ALA A 30 3.08 -17.29 5.68
CA ALA A 30 3.78 -17.81 4.52
C ALA A 30 5.24 -18.14 4.84
N SER A 31 5.87 -18.94 4.00
CA SER A 31 7.30 -19.25 4.05
C SER A 31 7.91 -19.15 2.66
N VAL A 32 9.18 -18.76 2.60
CA VAL A 32 9.97 -18.72 1.37
C VAL A 32 11.09 -19.75 1.50
N GLU A 33 11.26 -20.57 0.46
CA GLU A 33 12.34 -21.55 0.37
C GLU A 33 13.68 -20.91 -0.04
N ALA A 34 14.05 -19.82 0.63
CA ALA A 34 15.32 -19.12 0.46
C ALA A 34 15.76 -18.48 1.78
N THR A 35 17.05 -18.15 1.87
CA THR A 35 17.57 -17.29 2.93
C THR A 35 17.20 -15.84 2.66
N MET A 36 17.09 -15.02 3.72
CA MET A 36 16.81 -13.60 3.56
C MET A 36 17.94 -12.90 2.79
N ALA A 37 19.20 -13.31 3.00
CA ALA A 37 20.34 -12.80 2.25
C ALA A 37 20.25 -13.09 0.74
N ALA A 38 19.89 -14.32 0.35
CA ALA A 38 19.69 -14.67 -1.06
C ALA A 38 18.52 -13.89 -1.68
N PHE A 39 17.44 -13.69 -0.93
CA PHE A 39 16.31 -12.86 -1.34
C PHE A 39 16.73 -11.41 -1.60
N LEU A 40 17.48 -10.79 -0.67
CA LEU A 40 18.04 -9.43 -0.79
C LEU A 40 19.11 -9.31 -1.90
N GLY A 41 19.70 -10.43 -2.30
CA GLY A 41 20.65 -10.52 -3.41
C GLY A 41 20.01 -10.41 -4.80
N ALA A 42 18.71 -10.63 -4.94
CA ALA A 42 17.99 -10.49 -6.21
C ALA A 42 18.08 -9.06 -6.78
N ARG A 43 17.98 -8.92 -8.11
CA ARG A 43 18.09 -7.64 -8.82
C ARG A 43 17.04 -7.52 -9.92
N GLY A 44 16.72 -6.28 -10.30
CA GLY A 44 15.78 -5.96 -11.38
C GLY A 44 14.41 -6.63 -11.20
N ALA A 45 13.83 -7.11 -12.30
CA ALA A 45 12.51 -7.73 -12.32
C ALA A 45 12.35 -8.95 -11.39
N ASP A 46 13.42 -9.72 -11.16
CA ASP A 46 13.39 -10.84 -10.19
C ASP A 46 13.19 -10.32 -8.76
N ARG A 47 13.85 -9.20 -8.41
CA ARG A 47 13.69 -8.56 -7.11
C ARG A 47 12.27 -8.04 -6.91
N GLU A 48 11.74 -7.34 -7.91
CA GLU A 48 10.39 -6.76 -7.87
C GLU A 48 9.32 -7.85 -7.72
N ARG A 49 9.39 -8.92 -8.54
CA ARG A 49 8.50 -10.08 -8.44
C ARG A 49 8.54 -10.73 -7.05
N LYS A 50 9.75 -10.90 -6.51
CA LYS A 50 9.98 -11.47 -5.18
C LYS A 50 9.41 -10.59 -4.06
N GLU A 51 9.53 -9.28 -4.15
CA GLU A 51 8.96 -8.35 -3.19
C GLU A 51 7.42 -8.33 -3.25
N ALA A 52 6.83 -8.37 -4.45
CA ALA A 52 5.39 -8.44 -4.65
C ALA A 52 4.76 -9.65 -3.94
N ALA A 53 5.41 -10.81 -4.04
CA ALA A 53 4.97 -12.05 -3.40
C ALA A 53 4.98 -12.00 -1.85
N LEU A 54 5.67 -11.02 -1.24
CA LEU A 54 5.66 -10.83 0.21
C LEU A 54 4.42 -10.10 0.72
N ALA A 55 3.61 -9.50 -0.16
CA ALA A 55 2.46 -8.69 0.19
C ALA A 55 1.22 -9.13 -0.63
N LEU A 56 0.62 -10.27 -0.26
CA LEU A 56 -0.57 -10.80 -0.93
C LEU A 56 -1.66 -9.74 -1.05
N TRP A 57 -2.24 -9.67 -2.25
CA TRP A 57 -3.41 -8.87 -2.54
C TRP A 57 -4.44 -9.71 -3.31
N THR A 58 -5.71 -9.40 -3.08
CA THR A 58 -6.82 -9.92 -3.87
C THR A 58 -7.72 -8.73 -4.14
N ASP A 59 -8.02 -8.47 -5.41
CA ASP A 59 -8.83 -7.33 -5.79
C ASP A 59 -10.24 -7.40 -5.20
N VAL A 60 -10.80 -6.21 -4.99
CA VAL A 60 -12.16 -6.07 -4.47
C VAL A 60 -13.13 -6.41 -5.58
N ASP A 61 -13.92 -7.46 -5.39
CA ASP A 61 -15.03 -7.78 -6.28
C ASP A 61 -16.06 -6.65 -6.23
N ALA A 62 -16.36 -6.04 -7.37
CA ALA A 62 -17.32 -4.95 -7.47
C ALA A 62 -18.77 -5.41 -7.23
N HIS A 63 -19.08 -6.68 -7.49
CA HIS A 63 -20.39 -7.29 -7.28
C HIS A 63 -20.57 -7.78 -5.83
N GLU A 64 -19.49 -8.26 -5.21
CA GLU A 64 -19.49 -8.75 -3.83
C GLU A 64 -18.38 -8.07 -2.98
N PRO A 65 -18.42 -6.74 -2.82
CA PRO A 65 -17.35 -6.02 -2.12
C PRO A 65 -17.37 -6.22 -0.60
N ASP A 66 -18.51 -6.67 -0.06
CA ASP A 66 -18.72 -6.85 1.37
C ASP A 66 -18.13 -8.14 1.92
N ILE A 67 -17.80 -9.10 1.05
CA ILE A 67 -17.04 -10.31 1.42
C ILE A 67 -15.52 -10.10 1.28
N CYS A 68 -15.10 -9.09 0.53
CA CYS A 68 -13.70 -8.77 0.28
C CYS A 68 -13.04 -8.10 1.51
N ALA A 69 -11.87 -8.60 1.93
CA ALA A 69 -11.10 -7.95 2.98
C ALA A 69 -10.39 -6.72 2.38
N PRO A 70 -10.62 -5.49 2.87
CA PRO A 70 -9.99 -4.30 2.30
C PRO A 70 -8.54 -4.11 2.77
N PHE A 71 -8.06 -4.95 3.70
CA PHE A 71 -6.73 -4.89 4.28
C PHE A 71 -6.23 -6.30 4.63
N PHE A 72 -4.99 -6.58 4.23
CA PHE A 72 -4.28 -7.84 4.44
C PHE A 72 -2.97 -7.58 5.17
N VAL A 73 -2.60 -8.49 6.07
CA VAL A 73 -1.25 -8.58 6.63
C VAL A 73 -0.71 -9.97 6.31
N GLN A 74 0.50 -10.03 5.75
CA GLN A 74 1.22 -11.27 5.48
C GLN A 74 2.47 -11.32 6.35
N LEU A 75 2.66 -12.44 7.04
CA LEU A 75 3.88 -12.74 7.80
C LEU A 75 4.62 -13.86 7.08
N THR A 76 5.76 -13.52 6.48
CA THR A 76 6.55 -14.45 5.67
C THR A 76 7.85 -14.79 6.40
N ARG A 77 8.19 -16.07 6.48
CA ARG A 77 9.43 -16.55 7.10
C ARG A 77 10.43 -17.09 6.08
N PHE A 78 11.70 -16.75 6.26
CA PHE A 78 12.84 -17.26 5.49
C PHE A 78 13.48 -18.48 6.19
N GLN A 79 14.22 -19.29 5.43
CA GLN A 79 14.86 -20.52 5.94
C GLN A 79 15.87 -20.26 7.07
N ASP A 80 16.54 -19.11 7.03
CA ASP A 80 17.54 -18.66 8.02
C ASP A 80 16.91 -18.00 9.26
N GLY A 81 15.57 -18.01 9.38
CA GLY A 81 14.85 -17.40 10.50
C GLY A 81 14.62 -15.90 10.34
N GLY A 82 15.05 -15.29 9.22
CA GLY A 82 14.59 -13.97 8.82
C GLY A 82 13.06 -13.97 8.60
N TYR A 83 12.45 -12.79 8.63
CA TYR A 83 11.03 -12.64 8.32
C TYR A 83 10.74 -11.33 7.58
N ALA A 84 9.62 -11.31 6.85
CA ALA A 84 9.04 -10.13 6.24
C ALA A 84 7.60 -9.94 6.72
N VAL A 85 7.19 -8.67 6.76
CA VAL A 85 5.80 -8.27 7.05
C VAL A 85 5.29 -7.52 5.83
N GLY A 86 4.39 -8.15 5.08
CA GLY A 86 3.66 -7.52 3.98
C GLY A 86 2.35 -6.93 4.47
N ALA A 87 1.97 -5.77 3.94
CA ALA A 87 0.69 -5.14 4.24
C ALA A 87 0.11 -4.57 2.94
N SER A 88 -1.08 -5.06 2.57
CA SER A 88 -1.77 -4.66 1.34
C SER A 88 -3.13 -4.07 1.71
N CYS A 89 -3.49 -2.93 1.11
CA CYS A 89 -4.67 -2.17 1.47
C CYS A 89 -5.35 -1.59 0.23
N SER A 90 -6.67 -1.65 0.19
CA SER A 90 -7.43 -0.94 -0.84
C SER A 90 -7.25 0.57 -0.67
N LEU A 91 -6.97 1.28 -1.76
CA LEU A 91 -6.98 2.75 -1.78
C LEU A 91 -8.38 3.33 -1.50
N LEU A 92 -9.45 2.52 -1.65
CA LEU A 92 -10.80 2.89 -1.21
C LEU A 92 -10.93 2.97 0.31
N LEU A 93 -10.03 2.32 1.06
CA LEU A 93 -10.02 2.32 2.52
C LEU A 93 -8.99 3.31 3.08
N ALA A 94 -7.77 3.32 2.56
CA ALA A 94 -6.70 4.17 3.07
C ALA A 94 -5.69 4.51 1.98
N ASP A 95 -5.31 5.79 1.94
CA ASP A 95 -4.14 6.24 1.19
C ASP A 95 -2.82 5.75 1.82
N PRO A 96 -1.69 5.82 1.10
CA PRO A 96 -0.39 5.39 1.63
C PRO A 96 0.04 6.05 2.96
N LEU A 97 -0.22 7.34 3.18
CA LEU A 97 0.09 8.02 4.45
C LEU A 97 -0.74 7.43 5.59
N SER A 98 -2.04 7.24 5.37
CA SER A 98 -2.98 6.63 6.31
C SER A 98 -2.58 5.19 6.64
N LEU A 99 -2.17 4.39 5.65
CA LEU A 99 -1.70 3.03 5.85
C LEU A 99 -0.41 3.00 6.69
N VAL A 100 0.60 3.81 6.35
CA VAL A 100 1.84 3.88 7.13
C VAL A 100 1.56 4.35 8.56
N GLY A 101 0.68 5.35 8.75
CA GLY A 101 0.26 5.80 10.07
C GLY A 101 -0.40 4.69 10.90
N PHE A 102 -1.21 3.84 10.27
CA PHE A 102 -1.76 2.64 10.89
C PHE A 102 -0.66 1.65 11.29
N LEU A 103 0.28 1.34 10.40
CA LEU A 103 1.39 0.41 10.68
C LEU A 103 2.28 0.91 11.82
N LYS A 104 2.60 2.21 11.85
CA LYS A 104 3.33 2.86 12.96
C LYS A 104 2.58 2.73 14.28
N SER A 105 1.27 2.98 14.26
CA SER A 105 0.42 2.83 15.45
C SER A 105 0.35 1.38 15.93
N TRP A 106 0.28 0.43 15.01
CA TRP A 106 0.31 -1.00 15.28
C TRP A 106 1.63 -1.43 15.93
N ALA A 107 2.78 -1.03 15.37
CA ALA A 107 4.10 -1.34 15.93
C ALA A 107 4.31 -0.71 17.32
N ARG A 108 3.93 0.56 17.50
CA ARG A 108 3.96 1.21 18.82
C ARG A 108 3.14 0.43 19.84
N LYS A 109 1.92 0.01 19.48
CA LYS A 109 1.07 -0.76 20.38
C LYS A 109 1.70 -2.10 20.75
N HIS A 110 2.41 -2.70 19.81
CA HIS A 110 3.18 -3.92 20.04
C HIS A 110 4.30 -3.71 21.07
N ALA A 111 5.07 -2.63 20.94
CA ALA A 111 6.13 -2.26 21.88
C ALA A 111 5.57 -1.98 23.29
N GLU A 112 4.43 -1.28 23.40
CA GLU A 112 3.75 -1.06 24.68
C GLU A 112 3.37 -2.37 25.37
N LEU A 113 2.76 -3.31 24.62
CA LEU A 113 2.37 -4.62 25.15
C LEU A 113 3.58 -5.46 25.58
N GLN A 114 4.70 -5.34 24.86
CA GLN A 114 5.96 -5.99 25.21
C GLN A 114 6.52 -5.45 26.53
N ALA A 115 6.59 -4.12 26.68
CA ALA A 115 7.08 -3.47 27.89
C ALA A 115 6.24 -3.83 29.12
N GLN A 116 4.94 -4.09 28.93
CA GLN A 116 4.03 -4.52 30.00
C GLN A 116 4.06 -6.03 30.29
N GLY A 117 4.85 -6.83 29.58
CA GLY A 117 4.88 -8.29 29.73
C GLY A 117 3.61 -9.01 29.27
N LYS A 118 2.69 -8.31 28.58
CA LYS A 118 1.37 -8.84 28.18
C LYS A 118 1.37 -9.55 26.83
N LEU A 119 2.55 -9.74 26.25
CA LEU A 119 2.67 -10.16 24.86
C LEU A 119 2.24 -11.63 24.64
N VAL A 120 2.50 -12.50 25.62
CA VAL A 120 2.15 -13.93 25.55
C VAL A 120 0.70 -14.20 25.97
N ALA A 121 0.11 -13.33 26.80
CA ALA A 121 -1.24 -13.49 27.35
C ALA A 121 -2.34 -12.91 26.44
N ASN A 122 -2.00 -12.04 25.49
CA ASN A 122 -2.98 -11.37 24.67
C ASN A 122 -3.31 -12.19 23.40
N PRO A 123 -4.55 -12.69 23.24
CA PRO A 123 -4.94 -13.50 22.10
C PRO A 123 -4.80 -12.79 20.74
N VAL A 124 -4.83 -11.45 20.73
CA VAL A 124 -4.76 -10.62 19.51
C VAL A 124 -3.38 -10.64 18.86
N ILE A 125 -2.33 -11.03 19.59
CA ILE A 125 -0.93 -10.99 19.13
C ILE A 125 -0.26 -12.35 19.14
N GLN A 126 -1.04 -13.44 19.15
CA GLN A 126 -0.51 -14.80 19.08
C GLN A 126 0.31 -15.07 17.81
N TYR A 127 0.08 -14.32 16.74
CA TYR A 127 0.87 -14.40 15.50
C TYR A 127 2.35 -14.11 15.71
N THR A 128 2.72 -13.37 16.76
CA THR A 128 4.13 -13.11 17.11
C THR A 128 4.92 -14.38 17.41
N ARG A 129 4.24 -15.44 17.85
CA ARG A 129 4.89 -16.75 18.03
C ARG A 129 5.43 -17.30 16.72
N TYR A 130 4.80 -16.99 15.60
CA TYR A 130 5.28 -17.35 14.27
C TYR A 130 6.62 -16.69 13.96
N ILE A 131 6.79 -15.44 14.40
CA ILE A 131 8.00 -14.64 14.25
C ILE A 131 9.10 -15.12 15.22
N ARG A 132 8.72 -15.46 16.47
CA ARG A 132 9.66 -15.77 17.57
C ARG A 132 10.17 -17.20 17.60
N SER A 133 9.37 -18.17 17.18
CA SER A 133 9.69 -19.57 17.44
C SER A 133 10.76 -20.08 16.47
N ALA A 134 11.97 -20.36 16.96
CA ALA A 134 13.01 -21.03 16.19
C ALA A 134 12.50 -22.38 15.63
N ASP A 135 11.70 -23.12 16.42
CA ASP A 135 11.16 -24.44 16.08
C ASP A 135 9.87 -24.42 15.23
N ALA A 136 9.30 -23.25 14.90
CA ALA A 136 8.09 -23.18 14.08
C ALA A 136 8.29 -23.66 12.62
N GLY A 137 9.54 -23.88 12.19
CA GLY A 137 9.81 -24.64 10.96
C GLY A 137 9.26 -26.08 11.00
N ALA A 138 9.14 -26.69 12.19
CA ALA A 138 8.46 -27.97 12.37
C ALA A 138 6.92 -27.85 12.40
N ALA A 139 6.38 -26.69 12.80
CA ALA A 139 4.95 -26.40 12.75
C ALA A 139 4.45 -26.07 11.34
N ALA A 140 5.28 -25.40 10.52
CA ALA A 140 5.01 -25.11 9.11
C ALA A 140 4.81 -26.38 8.27
N LYS A 141 5.48 -27.50 8.63
CA LYS A 141 5.29 -28.81 7.98
C LYS A 141 3.89 -29.39 8.11
N ARG A 142 3.03 -28.86 8.99
CA ARG A 142 1.66 -29.37 9.23
C ARG A 142 0.58 -28.53 8.58
N VAL A 143 0.95 -27.45 7.89
CA VAL A 143 -0.01 -26.58 7.18
C VAL A 143 0.06 -26.95 5.71
N LYS A 144 -1.09 -27.19 5.07
CA LYS A 144 -1.15 -27.26 3.61
C LYS A 144 -0.65 -25.92 3.06
N SER A 145 0.53 -25.90 2.47
CA SER A 145 1.04 -24.74 1.74
C SER A 145 0.45 -24.75 0.34
N VAL A 146 -0.06 -23.61 -0.09
CA VAL A 146 -0.38 -23.35 -1.49
C VAL A 146 0.76 -22.48 -2.02
N PRO A 147 1.48 -22.90 -3.08
CA PRO A 147 2.45 -22.04 -3.72
C PRO A 147 1.78 -20.70 -4.08
N LEU A 148 2.38 -19.60 -3.65
CA LEU A 148 1.92 -18.25 -4.03
C LEU A 148 2.29 -17.92 -5.50
N ASP A 149 2.98 -18.84 -6.17
CA ASP A 149 3.47 -18.70 -7.55
C ASP A 149 2.33 -18.51 -8.57
N ASP A 150 1.10 -18.89 -8.22
CA ASP A 150 -0.09 -18.77 -9.08
C ASP A 150 -0.97 -17.53 -8.81
N THR A 151 -0.77 -16.81 -7.70
CA THR A 151 -1.50 -15.55 -7.44
C THR A 151 -0.75 -14.42 -8.12
N ALA A 152 -0.82 -14.39 -9.45
CA ALA A 152 -0.36 -13.36 -10.37
C ALA A 152 0.43 -12.24 -9.68
N ALA A 153 1.74 -12.44 -9.49
CA ALA A 153 2.65 -11.31 -9.53
C ALA A 153 2.55 -10.79 -10.96
N ALA A 154 1.50 -10.00 -11.25
CA ALA A 154 1.39 -9.23 -12.46
C ALA A 154 2.74 -8.56 -12.61
N GLU A 155 3.39 -8.76 -13.75
CA GLU A 155 4.64 -8.06 -14.02
C GLU A 155 4.40 -6.60 -13.69
N HIS A 156 5.21 -6.03 -12.80
CA HIS A 156 5.07 -4.64 -12.40
C HIS A 156 5.46 -3.79 -13.60
N THR A 157 4.52 -3.65 -14.54
CA THR A 157 4.63 -2.82 -15.73
C THR A 157 4.41 -1.36 -15.35
N THR A 158 4.42 -0.99 -14.07
CA THR A 158 4.16 0.36 -13.60
C THR A 158 5.17 0.79 -12.55
N THR A 159 5.55 2.06 -12.60
CA THR A 159 6.42 2.70 -11.61
C THR A 159 5.68 3.85 -10.94
N THR A 160 5.79 3.94 -9.61
CA THR A 160 5.23 5.04 -8.82
C THR A 160 6.31 6.05 -8.44
N VAL A 161 6.07 7.33 -8.77
CA VAL A 161 6.91 8.47 -8.39
C VAL A 161 6.17 9.31 -7.36
N LEU A 162 6.91 9.88 -6.42
CA LEU A 162 6.35 10.72 -5.36
C LEU A 162 6.68 12.19 -5.61
N PHE A 163 5.72 13.05 -5.29
CA PHE A 163 5.79 14.48 -5.47
C PHE A 163 5.22 15.24 -4.28
N ARG A 164 5.61 16.51 -4.16
CA ARG A 164 5.11 17.46 -3.18
C ARG A 164 4.60 18.72 -3.85
N ALA A 165 3.45 19.20 -3.43
CA ALA A 165 2.84 20.44 -3.92
C ALA A 165 2.13 21.18 -2.78
N ALA A 166 1.93 22.49 -2.95
CA ALA A 166 1.06 23.23 -2.04
C ALA A 166 -0.41 22.94 -2.41
N ALA A 167 -1.26 22.71 -1.42
CA ALA A 167 -2.70 22.86 -1.54
C ALA A 167 -2.96 24.35 -1.83
N GLY A 168 -3.40 24.69 -3.03
CA GLY A 168 -3.61 26.08 -3.46
C GLY A 168 -4.36 26.94 -2.42
N GLY A 169 -4.05 28.24 -2.36
CA GLY A 169 -4.59 29.13 -1.34
C GLY A 169 -6.12 29.25 -1.36
N GLY A 170 -6.77 28.89 -0.24
CA GLY A 170 -8.14 29.28 0.13
C GLY A 170 -9.32 28.62 -0.62
N GLY A 171 -9.07 27.91 -1.72
CA GLY A 171 -10.10 27.16 -2.49
C GLY A 171 -9.87 25.64 -2.47
N THR A 172 -10.86 24.88 -2.93
CA THR A 172 -10.69 23.44 -3.16
C THR A 172 -9.57 23.23 -4.19
N PRO A 173 -8.55 22.40 -3.90
CA PRO A 173 -7.48 22.15 -4.85
C PRO A 173 -8.06 21.54 -6.13
N ASP A 174 -7.66 22.06 -7.29
CA ASP A 174 -7.93 21.40 -8.56
C ASP A 174 -7.02 20.16 -8.65
N HIS A 175 -7.49 19.05 -8.07
CA HIS A 175 -6.78 17.77 -8.05
C HIS A 175 -6.54 17.22 -9.45
N SER A 176 -7.38 17.56 -10.43
CA SER A 176 -7.21 17.15 -11.82
C SER A 176 -5.97 17.80 -12.44
N ALA A 177 -5.87 19.14 -12.35
CA ALA A 177 -4.73 19.88 -12.87
C ALA A 177 -3.41 19.52 -12.15
N LEU A 178 -3.45 19.37 -10.82
CA LEU A 178 -2.29 18.91 -10.04
C LEU A 178 -1.87 17.50 -10.43
N ALA A 179 -2.82 16.57 -10.55
CA ALA A 179 -2.54 15.19 -10.93
C ALA A 179 -1.93 15.10 -12.32
N ALA A 180 -2.46 15.85 -13.29
CA ALA A 180 -1.90 15.90 -14.63
C ALA A 180 -0.46 16.41 -14.67
N ALA A 181 -0.16 17.48 -13.93
CA ALA A 181 1.20 17.99 -13.80
C ALA A 181 2.15 16.94 -13.18
N CYS A 182 1.67 16.15 -12.21
CA CYS A 182 2.43 15.05 -11.63
C CYS A 182 2.66 13.89 -12.62
N VAL A 183 1.64 13.52 -13.39
CA VAL A 183 1.75 12.47 -14.43
C VAL A 183 2.72 12.90 -15.51
N ALA A 184 2.60 14.12 -16.06
CA ALA A 184 3.53 14.63 -17.06
C ALA A 184 4.99 14.60 -16.56
N LYS A 185 5.21 15.00 -15.31
CA LYS A 185 6.54 14.97 -14.70
C LYS A 185 7.05 13.57 -14.40
N ALA A 186 6.17 12.63 -14.05
CA ALA A 186 6.53 11.23 -13.88
C ALA A 186 6.94 10.60 -15.22
N VAL A 187 6.17 10.87 -16.28
CA VAL A 187 6.42 10.43 -17.65
C VAL A 187 7.77 10.94 -18.14
N GLU A 188 8.04 12.24 -17.99
CA GLU A 188 9.33 12.85 -18.34
C GLU A 188 10.50 12.18 -17.61
N ARG A 189 10.39 12.01 -16.29
CA ARG A 189 11.47 11.45 -15.44
C ARG A 189 11.78 9.99 -15.75
N LEU A 190 10.75 9.21 -16.04
CA LEU A 190 10.88 7.78 -16.26
C LEU A 190 11.14 7.46 -17.74
N GLY A 191 11.07 8.44 -18.63
CA GLY A 191 11.03 8.21 -20.08
C GLY A 191 9.85 7.30 -20.47
N ALA A 192 8.75 7.38 -19.72
CA ALA A 192 7.57 6.54 -19.89
C ALA A 192 6.67 7.02 -21.04
N ARG A 193 5.67 6.23 -21.41
CA ARG A 193 4.60 6.67 -22.31
C ARG A 193 3.51 7.36 -21.50
N ALA A 194 3.05 8.53 -21.96
CA ALA A 194 1.93 9.20 -21.33
C ALA A 194 0.67 8.30 -21.38
N PRO A 195 0.00 8.05 -20.25
CA PRO A 195 -1.20 7.24 -20.25
C PRO A 195 -2.36 8.02 -20.90
N PRO A 196 -3.21 7.38 -21.73
CA PRO A 196 -4.32 8.07 -22.40
C PRO A 196 -5.37 8.58 -21.40
N ARG A 197 -5.46 7.91 -20.24
CA ARG A 197 -6.33 8.23 -19.12
C ARG A 197 -5.62 7.92 -17.81
N PHE A 198 -6.00 8.59 -16.73
CA PHE A 198 -5.56 8.27 -15.39
C PHE A 198 -6.65 8.54 -14.36
N THR A 199 -6.65 7.76 -13.29
CA THR A 199 -7.57 7.92 -12.16
C THR A 199 -6.89 8.72 -11.05
N VAL A 200 -7.61 9.68 -10.48
CA VAL A 200 -7.18 10.50 -9.35
C VAL A 200 -7.99 10.10 -8.13
N VAL A 201 -7.30 9.69 -7.08
CA VAL A 201 -7.86 9.37 -5.77
C VAL A 201 -7.40 10.45 -4.80
N ALA A 202 -8.32 11.26 -4.30
CA ALA A 202 -8.02 12.37 -3.40
C ALA A 202 -8.93 12.33 -2.18
N ARG A 203 -8.37 12.65 -1.01
CA ARG A 203 -9.15 12.78 0.22
C ARG A 203 -9.30 14.26 0.58
N ASP A 204 -10.50 14.79 0.38
CA ASP A 204 -10.82 16.18 0.70
C ASP A 204 -11.43 16.32 2.08
N GLY A 205 -10.56 16.44 3.09
CA GLY A 205 -11.00 16.71 4.48
C GLY A 205 -11.99 15.67 5.00
N SER A 206 -13.19 16.12 5.40
CA SER A 206 -14.27 15.30 5.97
C SER A 206 -15.26 14.74 4.95
N GLU A 207 -15.19 15.14 3.67
CA GLU A 207 -16.23 14.80 2.67
C GLU A 207 -16.07 13.41 2.04
N GLY A 208 -15.12 12.61 2.53
CA GLY A 208 -14.88 11.25 2.06
C GLY A 208 -13.79 11.16 0.99
N LEU A 209 -13.81 10.06 0.24
CA LEU A 209 -12.82 9.78 -0.81
C LEU A 209 -13.39 10.20 -2.16
N ASN A 210 -12.68 11.09 -2.86
CA ASN A 210 -13.02 11.52 -4.21
C ASN A 210 -12.22 10.69 -5.23
N VAL A 211 -12.93 10.11 -6.19
CA VAL A 211 -12.34 9.35 -7.30
C VAL A 211 -12.76 10.01 -8.61
N LEU A 212 -11.79 10.48 -9.38
CA LEU A 212 -12.00 11.19 -10.64
C LEU A 212 -11.23 10.47 -11.75
N THR A 213 -11.80 10.44 -12.95
CA THR A 213 -11.08 9.96 -14.15
C THR A 213 -10.73 11.15 -15.02
N CYS A 214 -9.46 11.26 -15.39
CA CYS A 214 -8.89 12.33 -16.20
C CYS A 214 -8.34 11.78 -17.52
N THR A 215 -8.39 12.58 -18.58
CA THR A 215 -7.83 12.26 -19.91
C THR A 215 -6.66 13.17 -20.23
N ALA A 216 -5.70 12.68 -21.02
CA ALA A 216 -4.51 13.44 -21.41
C ALA A 216 -4.83 14.70 -22.25
N ASP A 217 -5.92 14.69 -23.03
CA ASP A 217 -6.33 15.79 -23.92
C ASP A 217 -7.24 16.84 -23.23
N GLY A 218 -7.41 16.78 -21.91
CA GLY A 218 -8.23 17.74 -21.18
C GLY A 218 -7.62 19.14 -21.18
N ASP A 219 -8.46 20.17 -21.33
CA ASP A 219 -8.08 21.59 -21.26
C ASP A 219 -7.72 21.97 -19.81
N GLN A 220 -6.56 21.51 -19.34
CA GLN A 220 -6.14 21.62 -17.95
C GLN A 220 -5.41 22.93 -17.71
N LYS A 221 -5.85 23.66 -16.69
CA LYS A 221 -5.22 24.91 -16.27
C LYS A 221 -3.78 24.62 -15.82
N PRO A 222 -2.79 25.47 -16.19
CA PRO A 222 -1.42 25.29 -15.73
C PRO A 222 -1.35 25.27 -14.19
N TYR A 223 -0.76 24.20 -13.63
CA TYR A 223 -0.51 24.07 -12.20
C TYR A 223 0.98 24.32 -11.91
N PRO A 224 1.34 24.95 -10.77
CA PRO A 224 2.74 25.07 -10.36
C PRO A 224 3.46 23.72 -10.37
N ALA A 225 4.68 23.68 -10.90
CA ALA A 225 5.40 22.43 -11.09
C ALA A 225 5.62 21.69 -9.75
N PRO A 226 5.20 20.43 -9.62
CA PRO A 226 5.34 19.68 -8.39
C PRO A 226 6.81 19.36 -8.10
N ARG A 227 7.22 19.36 -6.83
CA ARG A 227 8.59 19.04 -6.39
C ARG A 227 8.76 17.52 -6.26
N ALA A 228 9.96 17.00 -6.55
CA ALA A 228 10.24 15.58 -6.30
C ALA A 228 10.13 15.28 -4.80
N ALA A 229 9.68 14.07 -4.47
CA ALA A 229 9.78 13.51 -3.14
C ALA A 229 10.25 12.05 -3.23
N HIS A 230 10.69 11.50 -2.10
CA HIS A 230 11.10 10.11 -1.97
C HIS A 230 10.41 9.46 -0.77
N TRP A 231 9.92 8.23 -0.93
CA TRP A 231 9.20 7.50 0.12
C TRP A 231 9.91 7.48 1.47
N ARG A 232 11.25 7.32 1.47
CA ARG A 232 12.08 7.20 2.67
C ARG A 232 12.33 8.53 3.37
N ASP A 233 12.34 9.62 2.61
CA ASP A 233 12.66 10.95 3.14
C ASP A 233 11.42 11.65 3.70
N GLU A 234 10.23 11.14 3.36
CA GLU A 234 8.96 11.68 3.81
C GLU A 234 8.64 11.22 5.24
N PRO A 235 8.61 12.12 6.25
CA PRO A 235 8.46 11.74 7.66
C PRO A 235 7.20 10.91 7.95
N GLY A 236 6.12 11.18 7.21
CA GLY A 236 4.87 10.44 7.29
C GLY A 236 4.99 9.00 6.77
N LEU A 237 5.84 8.74 5.79
CA LEU A 237 5.95 7.45 5.08
C LEU A 237 7.14 6.59 5.51
N ALA A 238 8.17 7.16 6.13
CA ALA A 238 9.36 6.42 6.57
C ALA A 238 9.00 5.26 7.51
N LEU A 239 9.25 4.01 7.08
CA LEU A 239 9.01 2.78 7.85
C LEU A 239 10.32 2.18 8.38
N GLU A 240 11.47 2.74 8.04
CA GLU A 240 12.81 2.26 8.41
C GLU A 240 13.03 2.26 9.93
N ASP A 241 12.36 3.18 10.62
CA ASP A 241 12.40 3.28 12.09
C ASP A 241 11.30 2.47 12.79
N LEU A 242 10.41 1.82 12.03
CA LEU A 242 9.39 0.93 12.59
C LEU A 242 10.07 -0.25 13.28
N ALA A 243 9.91 -0.36 14.60
CA ALA A 243 10.44 -1.47 15.36
C ALA A 243 9.32 -2.48 15.70
N LEU A 244 9.45 -3.70 15.19
CA LEU A 244 8.63 -4.84 15.62
C LEU A 244 9.49 -5.77 16.46
N GLU A 245 9.06 -6.00 17.70
CA GLU A 245 9.79 -6.81 18.69
C GLU A 245 11.23 -6.32 18.96
N GLY A 246 11.44 -5.00 18.87
CA GLY A 246 12.76 -4.39 19.04
C GLY A 246 13.69 -4.52 17.82
N ARG A 247 13.21 -5.06 16.69
CA ARG A 247 13.97 -5.17 15.45
C ARG A 247 13.45 -4.17 14.42
N LYS A 248 14.37 -3.45 13.76
CA LYS A 248 14.09 -2.58 12.62
C LYS A 248 14.13 -3.38 11.31
N PRO A 249 13.39 -2.97 10.27
CA PRO A 249 13.49 -3.58 8.96
C PRO A 249 14.89 -3.36 8.37
N VAL A 250 15.43 -4.40 7.74
CA VAL A 250 16.68 -4.30 6.94
C VAL A 250 16.41 -3.81 5.52
N HIS A 251 15.15 -3.90 5.08
CA HIS A 251 14.68 -3.47 3.77
C HIS A 251 13.21 -3.08 3.86
N VAL A 252 12.84 -2.03 3.13
CA VAL A 252 11.45 -1.58 2.98
C VAL A 252 11.23 -1.28 1.49
N SER A 253 10.12 -1.77 0.96
CA SER A 253 9.63 -1.38 -0.36
C SER A 253 8.17 -0.94 -0.30
N TYR A 254 7.80 -0.10 -1.26
CA TYR A 254 6.47 0.49 -1.39
C TYR A 254 6.01 0.26 -2.82
N SER A 255 4.75 -0.16 -2.97
CA SER A 255 4.13 -0.32 -4.28
C SER A 255 2.71 0.22 -4.24
N VAL A 256 2.34 0.97 -5.27
CA VAL A 256 0.95 1.34 -5.55
C VAL A 256 0.60 0.69 -6.87
N VAL A 257 -0.40 -0.19 -6.86
CA VAL A 257 -0.81 -0.96 -8.04
C VAL A 257 -2.15 -0.41 -8.54
N PRO A 258 -2.24 0.06 -9.80
CA PRO A 258 -3.50 0.47 -10.38
C PRO A 258 -4.36 -0.74 -10.75
N CYS A 259 -5.69 -0.54 -10.82
CA CYS A 259 -6.65 -1.59 -11.15
C CYS A 259 -6.79 -1.85 -12.68
N ALA A 260 -6.09 -1.09 -13.52
CA ALA A 260 -6.20 -1.14 -14.99
C ALA A 260 -4.94 -0.60 -15.69
N ASP A 261 -4.88 -0.71 -17.02
CA ASP A 261 -3.84 -0.14 -17.92
C ASP A 261 -3.84 1.41 -17.97
N GLU A 262 -4.29 2.07 -16.91
CA GLU A 262 -4.36 3.51 -16.77
C GLU A 262 -3.40 4.03 -15.71
N GLY A 263 -3.04 5.31 -15.81
CA GLY A 263 -2.28 5.97 -14.75
C GLY A 263 -3.10 6.06 -13.47
N LEU A 264 -2.44 6.12 -12.32
CA LEU A 264 -3.09 6.34 -11.04
C LEU A 264 -2.36 7.42 -10.26
N VAL A 265 -3.12 8.40 -9.78
CA VAL A 265 -2.62 9.47 -8.92
C VAL A 265 -3.32 9.42 -7.58
N VAL A 266 -2.58 9.39 -6.49
CA VAL A 266 -3.14 9.49 -5.14
C VAL A 266 -2.68 10.81 -4.52
N VAL A 267 -3.63 11.69 -4.19
CA VAL A 267 -3.38 12.97 -3.52
C VAL A 267 -3.65 12.81 -2.04
N MET A 268 -2.61 13.00 -1.23
CA MET A 268 -2.61 12.74 0.20
C MET A 268 -2.34 14.03 0.98
N PRO A 269 -3.11 14.33 2.04
CA PRO A 269 -2.85 15.48 2.89
C PRO A 269 -1.58 15.24 3.74
N ALA A 270 -0.55 16.05 3.54
CA ALA A 270 0.74 15.92 4.22
C ALA A 270 0.86 16.79 5.48
N GLY A 271 -0.24 17.43 5.89
CA GLY A 271 -0.30 18.39 7.00
C GLY A 271 -0.17 19.84 6.55
N GLY A 272 -0.85 20.74 7.26
CA GLY A 272 -0.91 22.16 6.88
C GLY A 272 -1.53 22.35 5.49
N THR A 273 -0.87 23.14 4.66
CA THR A 273 -1.24 23.41 3.26
C THR A 273 -0.42 22.59 2.26
N GLU A 274 0.20 21.48 2.68
CA GLU A 274 1.05 20.67 1.80
C GLU A 274 0.35 19.37 1.42
N LEU A 275 0.51 18.98 0.16
CA LEU A 275 0.02 17.75 -0.43
C LEU A 275 1.21 16.88 -0.81
N LEU A 276 1.06 15.59 -0.56
CA LEU A 276 1.94 14.55 -1.06
C LEU A 276 1.19 13.78 -2.13
N ILE A 277 1.80 13.60 -3.29
CA ILE A 277 1.15 13.03 -4.47
C ILE A 277 1.97 11.84 -4.94
N SER A 278 1.37 10.66 -5.01
CA SER A 278 1.95 9.54 -5.74
C SER A 278 1.37 9.52 -7.15
N ALA A 279 2.20 9.37 -8.17
CA ALA A 279 1.79 9.18 -9.55
C ALA A 279 2.39 7.88 -10.07
N THR A 280 1.52 6.96 -10.48
CA THR A 280 1.86 5.65 -11.00
C THR A 280 1.59 5.64 -12.50
N VAL A 281 2.62 5.32 -13.28
CA VAL A 281 2.57 5.30 -14.74
C VAL A 281 3.15 3.99 -15.25
N ALA A 282 2.74 3.56 -16.44
CA ALA A 282 3.28 2.37 -17.07
C ALA A 282 4.77 2.58 -17.45
N ASN A 283 5.58 1.54 -17.26
CA ASN A 283 6.96 1.46 -17.73
C ASN A 283 6.95 1.41 -19.26
N CYS A 284 7.93 2.05 -19.90
CA CYS A 284 8.17 1.80 -21.31
C CYS A 284 8.76 0.40 -21.47
N MET A 285 8.08 -0.44 -22.26
CA MET A 285 8.68 -1.64 -22.86
C MET A 285 9.35 -1.27 -24.19
#